data_AF-A0A4Z1IYQ0-F1
#
_entry.id   AF-A0A4Z1IYQ0-F1
#
_cell.length_a   1.000
_cell.length_b   1.000
_cell.length_c   1.000
_cell.angle_alpha   90.00
_cell.angle_beta   90.00
_cell.angle_gamma   90.00
#
_symmetry.space_group_name_H-M   'P 1'
#
loop_
_entity.id
_entity.type
_entity.pdbx_description
1 polymer ?
#
loop_
_entity_poly.entity_id
_entity_poly.type
_entity_poly.pdbx_seq_one_letter_code
_entity_poly.pdbx_strand_id
1 'polypeptide(L)'
;MRHFISFFFALLSFLPILTQACLVYYATFPFDNDKPFVGKIIDNGIETCSINMTYNEHWRWQALENEKDWEREEWAWKPWHFTCTKRLWQGNMKGNNTDRTYTAELGVGLRGVTYHAHGEKFWFNPDTVEDVAGERWVYSKKLWCAGK
;
A
#
# COMPACT_ATOMS: atom_id res chain seq x y z
N MET A 1 43.47 35.36 33.12
CA MET A 1 42.36 34.60 33.74
C MET A 1 41.08 34.92 33.01
N ARG A 2 40.37 33.89 32.53
CA ARG A 2 38.90 33.80 32.47
C ARG A 2 38.18 34.91 31.65
N HIS A 3 37.56 34.63 30.52
CA HIS A 3 36.48 33.66 30.39
C HIS A 3 36.12 33.40 28.91
N PHE A 4 36.47 32.21 28.43
CA PHE A 4 35.72 31.51 27.38
C PHE A 4 34.30 31.29 27.93
N ILE A 5 33.29 32.01 27.43
CA ILE A 5 31.89 31.80 27.80
C ILE A 5 31.05 31.76 26.52
N SER A 6 30.56 30.56 26.26
CA SER A 6 29.29 30.24 25.60
C SER A 6 29.20 30.35 24.08
N PHE A 7 30.01 29.54 23.39
CA PHE A 7 29.57 28.82 22.18
C PHE A 7 28.66 27.62 22.57
N PHE A 8 27.71 27.86 23.48
CA PHE A 8 26.90 26.83 24.13
C PHE A 8 25.44 27.29 24.20
N PHE A 9 24.89 27.69 23.07
CA PHE A 9 23.44 27.77 22.89
C PHE A 9 23.05 26.84 21.75
N ALA A 10 22.77 25.60 22.17
CA ALA A 10 21.79 24.69 21.61
C ALA A 10 21.86 24.52 20.09
N LEU A 11 22.66 23.59 19.55
CA LEU A 11 22.39 22.16 19.56
C LEU A 11 21.00 21.75 20.12
N LEU A 12 19.94 22.45 19.68
CA LEU A 12 18.57 21.97 19.79
C LEU A 12 18.47 20.74 18.90
N SER A 13 18.75 19.59 19.50
CA SER A 13 17.96 18.38 19.35
C SER A 13 17.49 18.07 17.92
N PHE A 14 18.43 17.94 16.98
CA PHE A 14 18.28 16.96 15.90
C PHE A 14 18.51 15.57 16.50
N LEU A 15 17.70 15.19 17.49
CA LEU A 15 17.42 13.78 17.66
C LEU A 15 16.76 13.41 16.33
N PRO A 16 17.33 12.50 15.52
CA PRO A 16 16.56 11.95 14.44
C PRO A 16 15.33 11.38 15.13
N ILE A 17 14.17 12.00 14.90
CA ILE A 17 12.91 11.34 15.16
C ILE A 17 13.06 10.09 14.29
N LEU A 18 13.35 8.96 14.93
CA LEU A 18 13.26 7.66 14.30
C LEU A 18 11.80 7.57 13.93
N THR A 19 11.46 8.09 12.74
CA THR A 19 10.18 7.89 12.09
C THR A 19 10.16 6.40 11.83
N GLN A 20 9.62 5.67 12.80
CA GLN A 20 9.45 4.25 12.67
C GLN A 20 8.56 4.05 11.45
N ALA A 21 9.04 3.24 10.50
CA ALA A 21 8.29 2.95 9.30
C ALA A 21 6.88 2.48 9.72
N CYS A 22 5.83 3.08 9.16
CA CYS A 22 4.46 2.70 9.50
C CYS A 22 3.65 2.61 8.23
N LEU A 23 3.25 1.39 7.91
CA LEU A 23 2.37 1.11 6.81
C LEU A 23 0.99 0.75 7.32
N VAL A 24 -0.03 1.41 6.77
CA VAL A 24 -1.43 1.13 7.06
C VAL A 24 -2.14 0.80 5.77
N TYR A 25 -2.81 -0.35 5.76
CA TYR A 25 -3.73 -0.74 4.70
C TYR A 25 -5.14 -0.75 5.26
N TYR A 26 -6.08 -0.23 4.49
CA TYR A 26 -7.51 -0.29 4.77
C TYR A 26 -8.26 -0.54 3.47
N ALA A 27 -9.23 -1.43 3.50
CA ALA A 27 -10.18 -1.57 2.41
C ALA A 27 -11.55 -2.04 2.90
N THR A 28 -12.56 -1.83 2.05
CA THR A 28 -13.91 -2.36 2.23
C THR A 28 -14.39 -2.96 0.93
N PHE A 29 -15.07 -4.10 1.05
CA PHE A 29 -15.75 -4.74 -0.07
C PHE A 29 -17.22 -4.96 0.27
N PRO A 30 -18.15 -4.21 -0.31
CA PRO A 30 -19.58 -4.42 -0.12
C PRO A 30 -20.00 -5.83 -0.56
N PHE A 31 -21.04 -6.39 0.07
CA PHE A 31 -21.65 -7.64 -0.39
C PHE A 31 -22.39 -7.46 -1.74
N ASP A 32 -22.79 -6.23 -2.01
CA ASP A 32 -23.31 -5.80 -3.31
C ASP A 32 -22.16 -5.64 -4.32
N ASN A 33 -22.08 -6.57 -5.27
CA ASN A 33 -21.02 -6.64 -6.28
C ASN A 33 -21.02 -5.47 -7.29
N ASP A 34 -22.12 -4.70 -7.35
CA ASP A 34 -22.20 -3.50 -8.18
C ASP A 34 -21.59 -2.27 -7.48
N LYS A 35 -21.34 -2.37 -6.17
CA LYS A 35 -20.61 -1.35 -5.43
C LYS A 35 -19.11 -1.62 -5.46
N PRO A 36 -18.29 -0.57 -5.44
CA PRO A 36 -16.86 -0.75 -5.61
C PRO A 36 -16.20 -1.34 -4.36
N PHE A 37 -15.21 -2.19 -4.60
CA PHE A 37 -14.10 -2.38 -3.69
C PHE A 37 -13.35 -1.05 -3.56
N VAL A 38 -13.20 -0.57 -2.33
CA VAL A 38 -12.48 0.67 -2.03
C VAL A 38 -11.36 0.36 -1.07
N GLY A 39 -10.14 0.75 -1.43
CA GLY A 39 -8.95 0.49 -0.61
C GLY A 39 -7.89 1.56 -0.74
N LYS A 40 -7.03 1.65 0.27
CA LYS A 40 -5.88 2.55 0.29
C LYS A 40 -4.72 1.99 1.09
N ILE A 41 -3.52 2.38 0.69
CA ILE A 41 -2.26 2.16 1.40
C ILE A 41 -1.72 3.52 1.80
N ILE A 42 -1.39 3.64 3.08
CA ILE A 42 -0.80 4.81 3.71
C ILE A 42 0.58 4.40 4.20
N ASP A 43 1.62 5.00 3.63
CA ASP A 43 3.01 4.78 4.01
C ASP A 43 3.53 6.02 4.72
N ASN A 44 3.92 5.87 6.00
CA ASN A 44 4.41 6.94 6.85
C ASN A 44 3.47 8.16 6.90
N GLY A 45 2.16 7.90 6.95
CA GLY A 45 1.12 8.93 7.00
C GLY A 45 0.73 9.53 5.65
N ILE A 46 1.35 9.10 4.55
CA ILE A 46 1.05 9.57 3.19
C ILE A 46 0.28 8.48 2.45
N GLU A 47 -0.90 8.80 1.90
CA GLU A 47 -1.59 7.89 0.99
C GLU A 47 -0.76 7.74 -0.31
N THR A 48 -0.26 6.53 -0.55
CA THR A 48 0.61 6.21 -1.68
C THR A 48 -0.12 5.50 -2.80
N CYS A 49 -1.12 4.68 -2.47
CA CYS A 49 -1.91 3.93 -3.44
C CYS A 49 -3.36 3.86 -3.00
N SER A 50 -4.29 3.93 -3.94
CA SER A 50 -5.70 3.70 -3.70
C SER A 50 -6.36 2.96 -4.85
N ILE A 51 -7.50 2.35 -4.57
CA ILE A 51 -8.32 1.63 -5.53
C ILE A 51 -9.78 1.92 -5.24
N ASN A 52 -10.54 2.10 -6.30
CA ASN A 52 -11.98 2.23 -6.32
C ASN A 52 -12.44 1.54 -7.60
N MET A 53 -12.88 0.29 -7.47
CA MET A 53 -13.20 -0.55 -8.61
C MET A 53 -14.27 -1.57 -8.23
N THR A 54 -15.27 -1.74 -9.08
CA THR A 54 -16.31 -2.77 -8.93
C THR A 54 -15.83 -4.13 -9.44
N TYR A 55 -16.48 -5.21 -9.01
CA TYR A 55 -16.21 -6.55 -9.54
C TYR A 55 -16.46 -6.62 -11.05
N ASN A 56 -17.52 -5.95 -11.53
CA ASN A 56 -17.86 -5.92 -12.95
C ASN A 56 -16.80 -5.20 -13.80
N GLU A 57 -16.21 -4.11 -13.29
CA GLU A 57 -15.10 -3.42 -13.97
C GLU A 57 -13.86 -4.32 -14.04
N HIS A 58 -13.50 -4.97 -12.93
CA HIS A 58 -12.37 -5.90 -12.91
C HIS A 58 -12.58 -7.07 -13.85
N TRP A 59 -13.79 -7.65 -13.87
CA TRP A 59 -14.15 -8.77 -14.73
C TRP A 59 -14.08 -8.42 -16.22
N ARG A 60 -14.55 -7.22 -16.61
CA ARG A 60 -14.42 -6.74 -18.00
C ARG A 60 -12.96 -6.59 -18.40
N TRP A 61 -12.15 -6.03 -17.52
CA TRP A 61 -10.71 -5.90 -17.77
C TRP A 61 -10.02 -7.26 -17.86
N GLN A 62 -10.35 -8.20 -16.98
CA GLN A 62 -9.88 -9.58 -17.02
C GLN A 62 -10.15 -10.25 -18.36
N ALA A 63 -11.37 -10.09 -18.90
CA ALA A 63 -11.73 -10.64 -20.20
C ALA A 63 -10.86 -10.06 -21.32
N LEU A 64 -10.73 -8.73 -21.36
CA LEU A 64 -9.89 -8.05 -22.35
C LEU A 64 -8.42 -8.46 -22.28
N GLU A 65 -7.86 -8.63 -21.07
CA GLU A 65 -6.46 -9.03 -20.90
C GLU A 65 -6.20 -10.49 -21.25
N ASN A 66 -7.18 -11.37 -21.03
CA ASN A 66 -7.07 -12.77 -21.45
C ASN A 66 -7.29 -12.91 -22.97
N GLU A 67 -8.18 -12.09 -23.56
CA GLU A 67 -8.36 -12.03 -25.01
C GLU A 67 -7.13 -11.51 -25.76
N LYS A 68 -6.19 -10.80 -25.13
CA LYS A 68 -4.94 -10.37 -25.79
C LYS A 68 -3.92 -11.49 -25.93
N ASP A 69 -4.04 -12.55 -25.14
CA ASP A 69 -3.06 -13.63 -25.04
C ASP A 69 -3.55 -14.87 -25.80
N TRP A 70 -3.60 -14.76 -27.14
CA TRP A 70 -4.13 -15.79 -28.05
C TRP A 70 -3.35 -17.11 -28.04
N GLU A 71 -2.16 -17.13 -27.45
CA GLU A 71 -1.31 -18.33 -27.37
C GLU A 71 -1.57 -19.17 -26.10
N ARG A 72 -2.35 -18.64 -25.15
CA ARG A 72 -2.61 -19.32 -23.89
C ARG A 72 -3.93 -20.09 -23.94
N GLU A 73 -3.88 -21.40 -23.73
CA GLU A 73 -5.08 -22.25 -23.68
C GLU A 73 -5.91 -22.06 -22.40
N GLU A 74 -5.29 -21.55 -21.32
CA GLU A 74 -5.91 -21.43 -20.00
C GLU A 74 -6.12 -19.98 -19.54
N TRP A 75 -7.26 -19.73 -18.91
CA TRP A 75 -7.59 -18.42 -18.33
C TRP A 75 -6.65 -18.09 -17.16
N ALA A 76 -6.02 -16.92 -17.21
CA ALA A 76 -5.13 -16.44 -16.17
C ALA A 76 -5.79 -15.31 -15.36
N TRP A 77 -5.93 -15.54 -14.05
CA TRP A 77 -6.45 -14.51 -13.16
C TRP A 77 -5.45 -13.35 -13.03
N LYS A 78 -5.90 -12.15 -13.40
CA LYS A 78 -5.17 -10.90 -13.25
C LYS A 78 -5.48 -10.24 -11.91
N PRO A 79 -4.49 -9.62 -11.26
CA PRO A 79 -4.69 -9.01 -9.95
C PRO A 79 -5.49 -7.70 -10.06
N TRP A 80 -5.94 -7.16 -8.93
CA TRP A 80 -6.58 -5.85 -8.90
C TRP A 80 -5.53 -4.77 -8.66
N HIS A 81 -5.30 -3.92 -9.67
CA HIS A 81 -4.27 -2.89 -9.58
C HIS A 81 -4.76 -1.63 -8.86
N PHE A 82 -3.90 -1.10 -7.99
CA PHE A 82 -4.11 0.19 -7.37
C PHE A 82 -3.61 1.29 -8.30
N THR A 83 -4.26 2.45 -8.22
CA THR A 83 -3.69 3.69 -8.72
C THR A 83 -2.74 4.24 -7.66
N CYS A 84 -1.46 4.30 -7.98
CA CYS A 84 -0.44 4.80 -7.06
C CYS A 84 0.05 6.20 -7.45
N THR A 85 0.55 6.92 -6.45
CA THR A 85 1.14 8.24 -6.61
C THR A 85 2.34 8.20 -7.54
N LYS A 86 2.49 9.23 -8.37
CA LYS A 86 3.69 9.44 -9.20
C LYS A 86 4.87 10.02 -8.40
N ARG A 87 4.65 10.39 -7.14
CA ARG A 87 5.72 10.87 -6.26
C ARG A 87 6.70 9.74 -6.00
N LEU A 88 7.99 10.01 -6.22
CA LEU A 88 9.05 9.06 -5.99
C LEU A 88 9.45 9.05 -4.51
N TRP A 89 9.77 7.87 -3.98
CA TRP A 89 10.38 7.73 -2.66
C TRP A 89 11.65 8.55 -2.54
N GLN A 90 11.72 9.39 -1.49
CA GLN A 90 12.85 10.29 -1.23
C GLN A 90 13.80 9.79 -0.14
N GLY A 91 13.46 8.69 0.54
CA GLY A 91 14.32 8.11 1.56
C GLY A 91 15.49 7.32 1.00
N ASN A 92 16.24 6.71 1.92
CA ASN A 92 17.31 5.80 1.57
C ASN A 92 16.74 4.55 0.90
N MET A 93 17.35 4.14 -0.20
CA MET A 93 17.03 2.87 -0.87
C MET A 93 17.64 1.71 -0.08
N LYS A 94 16.94 0.58 -0.04
CA LYS A 94 17.53 -0.63 0.52
C LYS A 94 18.42 -1.31 -0.53
N GLY A 95 19.62 -1.71 -0.13
CA GLY A 95 20.56 -2.39 -1.02
C GLY A 95 20.97 -1.52 -2.21
N ASN A 96 21.03 -2.12 -3.40
CA ASN A 96 21.35 -1.46 -4.67
C ASN A 96 20.11 -1.09 -5.50
N ASN A 97 18.93 -1.08 -4.89
CA ASN A 97 17.67 -0.85 -5.60
C ASN A 97 17.56 0.61 -6.09
N THR A 98 17.06 0.78 -7.31
CA THR A 98 16.91 2.09 -7.97
C THR A 98 15.44 2.47 -8.22
N ASP A 99 14.51 1.53 -8.13
CA ASP A 99 13.09 1.78 -8.31
C ASP A 99 12.52 2.54 -7.11
N ARG A 100 12.12 3.79 -7.34
CA ARG A 100 11.54 4.68 -6.33
C ARG A 100 10.03 4.79 -6.45
N THR A 101 9.42 4.04 -7.36
CA THR A 101 7.98 4.10 -7.63
C THR A 101 7.20 3.31 -6.60
N TYR A 102 5.90 3.56 -6.57
CA TYR A 102 4.94 2.81 -5.78
C TYR A 102 4.04 2.03 -6.71
N THR A 103 3.87 0.74 -6.45
CA THR A 103 2.88 -0.10 -7.16
C THR A 103 2.23 -1.05 -6.18
N ALA A 104 0.92 -1.22 -6.27
CA ALA A 104 0.21 -2.17 -5.41
C ALA A 104 -0.83 -2.95 -6.21
N GLU A 105 -1.04 -4.19 -5.79
CA GLU A 105 -2.00 -5.10 -6.39
C GLU A 105 -2.61 -6.05 -5.35
N LEU A 106 -3.86 -6.44 -5.55
CA LEU A 106 -4.51 -7.52 -4.78
C LEU A 106 -4.58 -8.80 -5.60
N GLY A 107 -4.20 -9.90 -4.97
CA GLY A 107 -4.33 -11.23 -5.54
C GLY A 107 -5.76 -11.76 -5.56
N VAL A 108 -5.87 -13.04 -5.93
CA VAL A 108 -7.14 -13.78 -5.94
C VAL A 108 -7.83 -13.71 -4.57
N GLY A 109 -9.14 -13.47 -4.59
CA GLY A 109 -9.97 -13.42 -3.38
C GLY A 109 -9.82 -12.14 -2.54
N LEU A 110 -9.03 -11.16 -2.98
CA LEU A 110 -8.81 -9.88 -2.27
C LEU A 110 -8.19 -10.04 -0.87
N ARG A 111 -7.50 -11.15 -0.62
CA ARG A 111 -6.93 -11.51 0.70
C ARG A 111 -5.41 -11.35 0.81
N GLY A 112 -4.73 -11.10 -0.30
CA GLY A 112 -3.29 -10.89 -0.33
C GLY A 112 -2.97 -9.59 -1.04
N VAL A 113 -2.25 -8.70 -0.37
CA VAL A 113 -1.79 -7.43 -0.92
C VAL A 113 -0.31 -7.57 -1.23
N THR A 114 0.05 -7.27 -2.46
CA THR A 114 1.42 -7.04 -2.87
C THR A 114 1.61 -5.53 -2.99
N TYR A 115 2.64 -4.99 -2.35
CA TYR A 115 2.99 -3.58 -2.47
C TYR A 115 4.50 -3.45 -2.67
N HIS A 116 4.87 -2.63 -3.65
CA HIS A 116 6.23 -2.22 -3.93
C HIS A 116 6.41 -0.80 -3.40
N ALA A 117 7.32 -0.66 -2.44
CA ALA A 117 7.76 0.64 -1.92
C ALA A 117 9.22 0.53 -1.48
N HIS A 118 9.91 1.67 -1.41
CA HIS A 118 11.29 1.74 -0.90
C HIS A 118 12.30 0.88 -1.70
N GLY A 119 11.97 0.58 -2.96
CA GLY A 119 12.72 -0.34 -3.83
C GLY A 119 12.56 -1.81 -3.49
N GLU A 120 11.59 -2.18 -2.65
CA GLU A 120 11.30 -3.57 -2.30
C GLU A 120 9.85 -3.95 -2.52
N LYS A 121 9.66 -5.18 -3.01
CA LYS A 121 8.36 -5.83 -3.04
C LYS A 121 8.10 -6.52 -1.72
N PHE A 122 6.94 -6.27 -1.13
CA PHE A 122 6.49 -6.97 0.06
C PHE A 122 5.04 -7.42 -0.10
N TRP A 123 4.73 -8.50 0.60
CA TRP A 123 3.44 -9.16 0.56
C TRP A 123 2.89 -9.30 1.96
N PHE A 124 1.59 -9.04 2.13
CA PHE A 124 0.93 -9.21 3.40
C PHE A 124 -0.54 -9.59 3.24
N ASN A 125 -1.05 -10.29 4.25
CA ASN A 125 -2.46 -10.60 4.38
C ASN A 125 -3.10 -9.62 5.37
N PRO A 126 -4.10 -8.82 4.94
CA PRO A 126 -4.87 -8.00 5.85
C PRO A 126 -5.75 -8.86 6.75
N ASP A 127 -5.96 -8.38 7.96
CA ASP A 127 -6.96 -8.91 8.86
C ASP A 127 -8.33 -8.59 8.25
N THR A 128 -9.25 -9.56 8.29
CA THR A 128 -10.55 -9.49 7.62
C THR A 128 -11.66 -9.65 8.64
N VAL A 129 -12.62 -8.73 8.62
CA VAL A 129 -13.80 -8.74 9.48
C VAL A 129 -15.05 -8.63 8.61
N GLU A 130 -16.05 -9.45 8.91
CA GLU A 130 -17.39 -9.34 8.33
C GLU A 130 -18.19 -8.29 9.12
N ASP A 131 -18.52 -7.17 8.48
CA ASP A 131 -19.41 -6.13 9.02
C ASP A 131 -20.81 -6.36 8.46
N VAL A 132 -21.56 -7.25 9.12
CA VAL A 132 -22.92 -7.63 8.68
C VAL A 132 -23.86 -6.43 8.66
N ALA A 133 -23.77 -5.55 9.66
CA ALA A 133 -24.63 -4.37 9.74
C ALA A 133 -24.32 -3.34 8.64
N GLY A 134 -23.05 -3.22 8.26
CA GLY A 134 -22.61 -2.40 7.13
C GLY A 134 -22.63 -3.10 5.78
N GLU A 135 -23.12 -4.35 5.72
CA GLU A 135 -23.22 -5.20 4.52
C GLU A 135 -21.91 -5.27 3.71
N ARG A 136 -20.78 -5.49 4.39
CA ARG A 136 -19.46 -5.46 3.77
C ARG A 136 -18.42 -6.29 4.50
N TRP A 137 -17.38 -6.65 3.77
CA TRP A 137 -16.09 -7.07 4.33
C TRP A 137 -15.23 -5.85 4.61
N VAL A 138 -14.58 -5.82 5.76
CA VAL A 138 -13.59 -4.80 6.16
C VAL A 138 -12.23 -5.46 6.26
N TYR A 139 -11.25 -4.89 5.58
CA TYR A 139 -9.88 -5.34 5.57
C TYR A 139 -8.99 -4.28 6.20
N SER A 140 -8.07 -4.70 7.06
CA SER A 140 -7.10 -3.78 7.65
C SER A 140 -5.75 -4.44 7.90
N LYS A 141 -4.67 -3.68 7.79
CA LYS A 141 -3.36 -4.11 8.27
C LYS A 141 -2.58 -2.91 8.77
N LYS A 142 -1.81 -3.11 9.84
CA LYS A 142 -0.74 -2.21 10.25
C LYS A 142 0.57 -2.99 10.27
N LEU A 143 1.59 -2.48 9.59
CA LEU A 143 2.92 -3.06 9.60
C LEU A 143 3.93 -2.01 10.06
N TRP A 144 4.87 -2.46 10.89
CA TRP A 144 6.02 -1.69 11.36
C TRP A 144 5.70 -0.48 12.25
N CYS A 145 4.44 -0.06 12.37
CA CYS A 145 4.00 1.06 13.20
C CYS A 145 4.37 0.91 14.68
N ALA A 146 4.63 2.03 15.36
CA ALA A 146 4.86 2.09 16.80
C ALA A 146 3.54 1.86 17.58
N GLY A 147 3.60 1.02 18.62
CA GLY A 147 2.42 0.63 19.40
C GLY A 147 1.59 -0.43 18.67
N LYS A 148 1.34 -1.55 19.35
CA LYS A 148 0.46 -2.63 18.86
C LYS A 148 -0.97 -2.13 18.70
#